data_AF-A0A935J6S5-F1
#
_entry.id   AF-A0A935J6S5-F1
#
_cell.length_a   1.000
_cell.length_b   1.000
_cell.length_c   1.000
_cell.angle_alpha   90.00
_cell.angle_beta   90.00
_cell.angle_gamma   90.00
#
_symmetry.space_group_name_H-M   'P 1'
#
loop_
_entity.id
_entity.type
_entity.pdbx_description
1 polymer ?
#
loop_
_entity_poly.entity_id
_entity_poly.type
_entity_poly.pdbx_seq_one_letter_code
_entity_poly.pdbx_strand_id
1 'polypeptide(L)'
;MTTSRPPFNSQNASRFERIREMAQRLITPDSSIKEVSEFRRAQLLSSLALVLSLLFFIVLLYGPSSYGVFIFLTLISLISYALSRTKYYKLGTYLFSYAFTAIGFFRIYQGEVTSIEASIASTVHISLVISSALLSQRGFLGLVILSTIATFTAPFYSDISLIANSSEQLSANIGRTGGIVFSIGMILYSIQVFRAYLDREKLKELTDINRELEDVKESLEQRIDLRTAELEKANQQVQERAARFQVISEISQEISANVDQKPKELLNLITRSISEKLGFYHIGIFLLDKNREFAVLRAANSQGGQHMVERHHQLKVGGTGIVGYVAQAARPRIALDTGTDAVFFNNPDLPKTRSEIALPLKYGSKVIGVLDVQSTQQSAFKDEDANLLSTLANQIAIVINNIIIAEQGDSGFAAQQFFQANKQQRKQGTESGFSYLSDGTIATARQLNDPATEQALASGETVVLAQPSRNIPPTLAIPVKFRDQVIGIIHVQATEKNRRWTEDEVAMVQSISDRAALALENARLFEETVRRADQEETIAKVTTQIGASTDFKHILQTTIQELGQVLGVSRSFIQMGPLNNDENQ
;
A
#
# COMPACT_ATOMS: atom_id res chain seq x y z
N MET A 1 -42.66 -17.65 0.46
CA MET A 1 -43.20 -17.64 -0.92
C MET A 1 -42.10 -17.14 -1.84
N THR A 2 -41.34 -18.05 -2.44
CA THR A 2 -40.36 -17.76 -3.48
C THR A 2 -40.91 -18.32 -4.79
N THR A 3 -41.37 -17.44 -5.66
CA THR A 3 -41.95 -17.78 -6.96
C THR A 3 -40.83 -18.10 -7.95
N SER A 4 -40.69 -19.39 -8.28
CA SER A 4 -39.87 -19.85 -9.39
C SER A 4 -40.49 -19.38 -10.71
N ARG A 5 -39.79 -18.48 -11.41
CA ARG A 5 -40.05 -18.23 -12.84
C ARG A 5 -39.74 -19.52 -13.62
N PRO A 6 -40.57 -19.91 -14.59
CA PRO A 6 -40.29 -21.09 -15.41
C PRO A 6 -39.04 -20.83 -16.28
N PRO A 7 -38.25 -21.86 -16.58
CA PRO A 7 -37.04 -21.73 -17.39
C PRO A 7 -37.42 -21.34 -18.83
N PHE A 8 -36.73 -20.32 -19.35
CA PHE A 8 -36.79 -19.94 -20.76
C PHE A 8 -36.35 -21.14 -21.62
N ASN A 9 -37.22 -21.52 -22.57
CA ASN A 9 -37.08 -22.71 -23.40
C ASN A 9 -35.87 -22.60 -24.36
N SER A 10 -34.72 -23.20 -23.99
CA SER A 10 -33.43 -23.14 -24.70
C SER A 10 -33.47 -23.75 -26.12
N GLN A 11 -34.44 -24.61 -26.41
CA GLN A 11 -34.65 -25.15 -27.77
C GLN A 11 -35.06 -24.06 -28.77
N ASN A 12 -35.86 -23.08 -28.34
CA ASN A 12 -36.27 -21.97 -29.21
C ASN A 12 -35.09 -21.08 -29.56
N ALA A 13 -34.21 -20.76 -28.60
CA ALA A 13 -32.99 -19.99 -28.84
C ALA A 13 -32.09 -20.62 -29.93
N SER A 14 -31.92 -21.95 -29.89
CA SER A 14 -31.12 -22.69 -30.89
C SER A 14 -31.75 -22.75 -32.30
N ARG A 15 -33.07 -22.59 -32.42
CA ARG A 15 -33.77 -22.51 -33.71
C ARG A 15 -33.66 -21.10 -34.30
N PHE A 16 -33.79 -20.07 -33.46
CA PHE A 16 -33.62 -18.68 -33.88
C PHE A 16 -32.20 -18.39 -34.35
N GLU A 17 -31.17 -18.93 -33.70
CA GLU A 17 -29.78 -18.80 -34.15
C GLU A 17 -29.54 -19.47 -35.50
N ARG A 18 -30.05 -20.70 -35.71
CA ARG A 18 -29.94 -21.40 -37.00
C ARG A 18 -30.63 -20.64 -38.14
N ILE A 19 -31.82 -20.09 -37.90
CA ILE A 19 -32.53 -19.26 -38.89
C ILE A 19 -31.73 -17.98 -39.19
N ARG A 20 -31.14 -17.36 -38.16
CA ARG A 20 -30.33 -16.16 -38.31
C ARG A 20 -29.05 -16.41 -39.12
N GLU A 21 -28.33 -17.49 -38.85
CA GLU A 21 -27.13 -17.87 -39.62
C GLU A 21 -27.48 -18.20 -41.08
N MET A 22 -28.57 -18.93 -41.30
CA MET A 22 -29.05 -19.25 -42.65
C MET A 22 -29.44 -17.98 -43.42
N ALA A 23 -30.16 -17.07 -42.77
CA ALA A 23 -30.53 -15.77 -43.34
C ALA A 23 -29.29 -14.92 -43.65
N GLN A 24 -28.29 -14.91 -42.77
CA GLN A 24 -27.03 -14.20 -43.00
C GLN A 24 -26.28 -14.75 -44.22
N ARG A 25 -26.14 -16.08 -44.34
CA ARG A 25 -25.49 -16.70 -45.50
C ARG A 25 -26.18 -16.37 -46.83
N LEU A 26 -27.51 -16.24 -46.82
CA LEU A 26 -28.29 -15.89 -48.01
C LEU A 26 -28.05 -14.45 -48.50
N ILE A 27 -27.63 -13.53 -47.62
CA ILE A 27 -27.43 -12.12 -47.95
C ILE A 27 -25.97 -11.67 -47.93
N THR A 28 -25.04 -12.51 -47.49
CA THR A 28 -23.62 -12.14 -47.39
C THR A 28 -23.01 -12.05 -48.80
N PRO A 29 -22.47 -10.87 -49.18
CA PRO A 29 -21.75 -10.68 -50.44
C PRO A 29 -20.40 -11.40 -50.49
N ASP A 30 -19.78 -11.40 -51.66
CA ASP A 30 -18.46 -11.97 -51.89
C ASP A 30 -17.37 -11.29 -51.02
N SER A 31 -16.45 -12.07 -50.45
CA SER A 31 -15.39 -11.58 -49.56
C SER A 31 -14.33 -10.72 -50.26
N SER A 32 -14.29 -10.71 -51.60
CA SER A 32 -13.41 -9.84 -52.38
C SER A 32 -13.79 -8.35 -52.29
N ILE A 33 -15.00 -8.00 -51.84
CA ILE A 33 -15.45 -6.62 -51.65
C ILE A 33 -14.89 -6.08 -50.33
N LYS A 34 -13.76 -5.38 -50.42
CA LYS A 34 -13.03 -4.86 -49.24
C LYS A 34 -13.61 -3.56 -48.68
N GLU A 35 -14.25 -2.75 -49.52
CA GLU A 35 -14.79 -1.46 -49.08
C GLU A 35 -16.12 -1.65 -48.34
N VAL A 36 -16.19 -1.18 -47.08
CA VAL A 36 -17.37 -1.35 -46.21
C VAL A 36 -18.64 -0.75 -46.82
N SER A 37 -18.50 0.37 -47.53
CA SER A 37 -19.63 1.04 -48.19
C SER A 37 -20.20 0.19 -49.33
N GLU A 38 -19.33 -0.45 -50.12
CA GLU A 38 -19.67 -1.32 -51.24
C GLU A 38 -20.26 -2.64 -50.76
N PHE A 39 -19.69 -3.21 -49.70
CA PHE A 39 -20.19 -4.42 -49.06
C PHE A 39 -21.62 -4.24 -48.55
N ARG A 40 -21.91 -3.11 -47.87
CA ARG A 40 -23.28 -2.80 -47.41
C ARG A 40 -24.27 -2.67 -48.56
N ARG A 41 -23.88 -2.03 -49.68
CA ARG A 41 -24.76 -1.92 -50.86
C ARG A 41 -25.02 -3.27 -51.51
N ALA A 42 -24.02 -4.12 -51.63
CA ALA A 42 -24.18 -5.48 -52.14
C ALA A 42 -25.13 -6.30 -51.24
N GLN A 43 -24.96 -6.22 -49.92
CA GLN A 43 -25.82 -6.92 -48.96
C GLN A 43 -27.27 -6.42 -48.98
N LEU A 44 -27.47 -5.10 -49.13
CA LEU A 44 -28.80 -4.51 -49.31
C LEU A 44 -29.45 -4.96 -50.62
N LEU A 45 -28.69 -5.06 -51.71
CA LEU A 45 -29.20 -5.63 -52.95
C LEU A 45 -29.59 -7.09 -52.76
N SER A 46 -28.74 -7.91 -52.12
CA SER A 46 -29.03 -9.32 -51.87
C SER A 46 -30.32 -9.51 -51.06
N SER A 47 -30.50 -8.75 -49.98
CA SER A 47 -31.69 -8.87 -49.15
C SER A 47 -32.95 -8.40 -49.90
N LEU A 48 -32.87 -7.24 -50.54
CA LEU A 48 -34.00 -6.66 -51.24
C LEU A 48 -34.42 -7.49 -52.45
N ALA A 49 -33.46 -7.91 -53.29
CA ALA A 49 -33.73 -8.69 -54.48
C ALA A 49 -34.28 -10.09 -54.15
N LEU A 50 -33.84 -10.69 -53.04
CA LEU A 50 -34.42 -11.94 -52.53
C LEU A 50 -35.89 -11.72 -52.14
N VAL A 51 -36.18 -10.73 -51.30
CA VAL A 51 -37.53 -10.44 -50.83
C VAL A 51 -38.47 -10.08 -51.98
N LEU A 52 -38.01 -9.22 -52.89
CA LEU A 52 -38.80 -8.82 -54.06
C LEU A 52 -39.02 -9.98 -55.03
N SER A 53 -38.02 -10.85 -55.26
CA SER A 53 -38.23 -12.04 -56.08
C SER A 53 -39.31 -12.96 -55.51
N LEU A 54 -39.36 -13.13 -54.18
CA LEU A 54 -40.38 -13.92 -53.51
C LEU A 54 -41.76 -13.25 -53.62
N LEU A 55 -41.83 -11.94 -53.38
CA LEU A 55 -43.07 -11.17 -53.49
C LEU A 55 -43.65 -11.22 -54.92
N PHE A 56 -42.83 -10.99 -55.94
CA PHE A 56 -43.28 -11.05 -57.33
C PHE A 56 -43.71 -12.46 -57.74
N PHE A 57 -42.99 -13.48 -57.26
CA PHE A 57 -43.39 -14.87 -57.47
C PHE A 57 -44.75 -15.18 -56.83
N ILE A 58 -44.98 -14.72 -55.59
CA ILE A 58 -46.28 -14.87 -54.92
C ILE A 58 -47.38 -14.18 -55.72
N VAL A 59 -47.17 -12.94 -56.17
CA VAL A 59 -48.16 -12.22 -57.00
C VAL A 59 -48.49 -12.99 -58.27
N LEU A 60 -47.49 -13.63 -58.89
CA LEU A 60 -47.67 -14.45 -60.09
C LEU A 60 -48.59 -15.66 -59.86
N LEU A 61 -48.59 -16.25 -58.65
CA LEU A 61 -49.49 -17.34 -58.28
C LEU A 61 -50.95 -16.92 -58.13
N TYR A 62 -51.22 -15.65 -57.82
CA TYR A 62 -52.59 -15.11 -57.69
C TYR A 62 -53.18 -14.63 -59.02
N GLY A 63 -52.43 -14.73 -60.12
CA GLY A 63 -52.89 -14.37 -61.46
C GLY A 63 -53.04 -12.88 -61.69
N PRO A 64 -51.92 -12.12 -61.82
CA PRO A 64 -51.97 -10.67 -61.98
C PRO A 64 -52.54 -10.29 -63.36
N SER A 65 -53.00 -9.04 -63.47
CA SER A 65 -53.48 -8.49 -64.74
C SER A 65 -52.41 -8.43 -65.84
N SER A 66 -51.12 -8.41 -65.49
CA SER A 66 -49.99 -8.43 -66.44
C SER A 66 -48.94 -9.47 -66.02
N TYR A 67 -49.07 -10.70 -66.52
CA TYR A 67 -48.10 -11.77 -66.24
C TYR A 67 -46.69 -11.42 -66.76
N GLY A 68 -46.58 -10.78 -67.92
CA GLY A 68 -45.29 -10.43 -68.52
C GLY A 68 -44.44 -9.53 -67.62
N VAL A 69 -45.05 -8.52 -66.99
CA VAL A 69 -44.37 -7.61 -66.06
C VAL A 69 -43.83 -8.35 -64.83
N PHE A 70 -44.65 -9.19 -64.19
CA PHE A 70 -44.24 -9.92 -62.99
C PHE A 70 -43.22 -11.04 -63.27
N ILE A 71 -43.28 -11.67 -64.45
CA ILE A 71 -42.23 -12.61 -64.92
C ILE A 71 -40.90 -11.87 -65.06
N PHE A 72 -40.90 -10.73 -65.75
CA PHE A 72 -39.70 -9.92 -65.96
C PHE A 72 -39.12 -9.40 -64.63
N LEU A 73 -39.98 -8.88 -63.73
CA LEU A 73 -39.59 -8.44 -62.39
C LEU A 73 -38.97 -9.56 -61.54
N THR A 74 -39.55 -10.76 -61.60
CA THR A 74 -39.02 -11.91 -60.88
C THR A 74 -37.64 -12.29 -61.42
N LEU A 75 -37.49 -12.36 -62.75
CA LEU A 75 -36.26 -12.75 -63.42
C LEU A 75 -35.15 -11.72 -63.18
N ILE A 76 -35.43 -10.43 -63.31
CA ILE A 76 -34.45 -9.37 -63.07
C ILE A 76 -34.03 -9.34 -61.59
N SER A 77 -34.95 -9.56 -60.66
CA SER A 77 -34.66 -9.64 -59.23
C SER A 77 -33.80 -10.86 -58.91
N LEU A 78 -34.06 -12.02 -59.52
CA LEU A 78 -33.27 -13.23 -59.31
C LEU A 78 -31.85 -13.10 -59.89
N ILE A 79 -31.71 -12.53 -61.09
CA ILE A 79 -30.39 -12.25 -61.69
C ILE A 79 -29.62 -11.24 -60.82
N SER A 80 -30.28 -10.18 -60.37
CA SER A 80 -29.66 -9.17 -59.53
C SER A 80 -29.26 -9.74 -58.16
N TYR A 81 -30.07 -10.64 -57.60
CA TYR A 81 -29.73 -11.41 -56.40
C TYR A 81 -28.48 -12.27 -56.63
N ALA A 82 -28.42 -13.03 -57.73
CA ALA A 82 -27.25 -13.84 -58.05
C ALA A 82 -25.98 -12.98 -58.20
N LEU A 83 -26.07 -11.86 -58.94
CA LEU A 83 -24.96 -10.93 -59.14
C LEU A 83 -24.53 -10.24 -57.85
N SER A 84 -25.45 -9.91 -56.95
CA SER A 84 -25.17 -9.25 -55.67
C SER A 84 -24.21 -10.04 -54.78
N ARG A 85 -24.16 -11.36 -54.96
CA ARG A 85 -23.31 -12.29 -54.21
C ARG A 85 -21.97 -12.57 -54.88
N THR A 86 -21.65 -11.85 -55.96
CA THR A 86 -20.40 -11.98 -56.69
C THR A 86 -19.65 -10.65 -56.70
N LYS A 87 -18.41 -10.66 -57.20
CA LYS A 87 -17.65 -9.43 -57.49
C LYS A 87 -18.36 -8.44 -58.44
N TYR A 88 -19.36 -8.90 -59.19
CA TYR A 88 -20.12 -8.10 -60.16
C TYR A 88 -21.38 -7.45 -59.55
N TYR A 89 -21.46 -7.31 -58.23
CA TYR A 89 -22.63 -6.72 -57.56
C TYR A 89 -23.04 -5.35 -58.12
N LYS A 90 -22.07 -4.53 -58.58
CA LYS A 90 -22.35 -3.23 -59.23
C LYS A 90 -23.22 -3.41 -60.47
N LEU A 91 -22.90 -4.41 -61.31
CA LEU A 91 -23.72 -4.72 -62.48
C LEU A 91 -25.13 -5.13 -62.04
N GLY A 92 -25.25 -5.93 -60.98
CA GLY A 92 -26.53 -6.31 -60.39
C GLY A 92 -27.34 -5.12 -59.88
N THR A 93 -26.72 -4.14 -59.20
CA THR A 93 -27.44 -2.95 -58.72
C THR A 93 -27.90 -2.06 -59.86
N TYR A 94 -27.06 -1.82 -60.87
CA TYR A 94 -27.46 -1.05 -62.06
C TYR A 94 -28.58 -1.76 -62.82
N LEU A 95 -28.43 -3.07 -63.06
CA LEU A 95 -29.42 -3.88 -63.76
C LEU A 95 -30.77 -3.82 -63.04
N PHE A 96 -30.79 -4.10 -61.74
CA PHE A 96 -32.00 -4.06 -60.92
C PHE A 96 -32.67 -2.68 -61.00
N SER A 97 -31.93 -1.63 -60.64
CA SER A 97 -32.47 -0.27 -60.53
C SER A 97 -33.01 0.25 -61.86
N TYR A 98 -32.24 0.15 -62.94
CA TYR A 98 -32.66 0.69 -64.24
C TYR A 98 -33.77 -0.13 -64.87
N ALA A 99 -33.72 -1.46 -64.78
CA ALA A 99 -34.79 -2.30 -65.32
C ALA A 99 -36.09 -2.13 -64.54
N PHE A 100 -36.02 -2.05 -63.20
CA PHE A 100 -37.19 -1.82 -62.36
C PHE A 100 -37.86 -0.47 -62.66
N THR A 101 -37.07 0.59 -62.87
CA THR A 101 -37.58 1.89 -63.33
C THR A 101 -38.16 1.81 -64.74
N ALA A 102 -37.49 1.14 -65.66
CA ALA A 102 -37.90 1.03 -67.07
C ALA A 102 -39.27 0.39 -67.25
N ILE A 103 -39.64 -0.56 -66.38
CA ILE A 103 -40.96 -1.22 -66.41
C ILE A 103 -42.11 -0.22 -66.28
N GLY A 104 -41.95 0.83 -65.46
CA GLY A 104 -42.97 1.87 -65.32
C GLY A 104 -43.27 2.56 -66.66
N PHE A 105 -42.23 2.78 -67.47
CA PHE A 105 -42.35 3.37 -68.81
C PHE A 105 -42.78 2.35 -69.87
N PHE A 106 -42.31 1.12 -69.77
CA PHE A 106 -42.69 0.04 -70.67
C PHE A 106 -44.20 -0.26 -70.61
N ARG A 107 -44.79 -0.24 -69.42
CA ARG A 107 -46.24 -0.39 -69.23
C ARG A 107 -47.05 0.76 -69.84
N ILE A 108 -46.49 1.98 -69.87
CA ILE A 108 -47.08 3.12 -70.57
C ILE A 108 -47.06 2.90 -72.09
N TYR A 109 -45.92 2.42 -72.61
CA TYR A 109 -45.76 2.11 -74.04
C TYR A 109 -46.72 1.02 -74.52
N GLN A 110 -46.92 -0.04 -73.72
CA GLN A 110 -47.85 -1.13 -74.06
C GLN A 110 -49.34 -0.80 -73.89
N GLY A 111 -49.67 0.39 -73.36
CA GLY A 111 -51.07 0.76 -73.09
C GLY A 111 -51.73 -0.02 -71.94
N GLU A 112 -50.95 -0.70 -71.09
CA GLU A 112 -51.46 -1.52 -69.96
C GLU A 112 -51.90 -0.67 -68.73
N VAL A 113 -51.89 0.66 -68.86
CA VAL A 113 -52.10 1.59 -67.74
C VAL A 113 -53.25 2.54 -68.03
N THR A 114 -54.04 2.82 -66.99
CA THR A 114 -55.17 3.76 -67.07
C THR A 114 -54.74 5.22 -67.08
N SER A 115 -53.57 5.53 -66.51
CA SER A 115 -52.96 6.86 -66.61
C SER A 115 -51.43 6.80 -66.52
N ILE A 116 -50.76 7.71 -67.23
CA ILE A 116 -49.30 7.91 -67.16
C ILE A 116 -48.88 8.22 -65.72
N GLU A 117 -49.64 9.09 -65.03
CA GLU A 117 -49.38 9.48 -63.65
C GLU A 117 -49.44 8.29 -62.69
N ALA A 118 -50.43 7.39 -62.82
CA ALA A 118 -50.53 6.21 -61.95
C ALA A 118 -49.37 5.22 -62.17
N SER A 119 -48.90 5.05 -63.41
CA SER A 119 -47.75 4.19 -63.69
C SER A 119 -46.46 4.73 -63.06
N ILE A 120 -46.22 6.04 -63.22
CA ILE A 120 -45.05 6.71 -62.66
C ILE A 120 -45.12 6.72 -61.12
N ALA A 121 -46.29 7.03 -60.54
CA ALA A 121 -46.53 6.98 -59.10
C ALA A 121 -46.26 5.59 -58.50
N SER A 122 -46.78 4.53 -59.12
CA SER A 122 -46.69 3.16 -58.59
C SER A 122 -45.35 2.48 -58.84
N THR A 123 -44.60 2.86 -59.88
CA THR A 123 -43.37 2.13 -60.27
C THR A 123 -42.12 3.01 -60.18
N VAL A 124 -42.12 4.16 -60.86
CA VAL A 124 -40.92 5.02 -60.98
C VAL A 124 -40.54 5.62 -59.63
N HIS A 125 -41.48 6.14 -58.86
CA HIS A 125 -41.17 6.72 -57.54
C HIS A 125 -40.62 5.68 -56.56
N ILE A 126 -41.22 4.49 -56.50
CA ILE A 126 -40.73 3.39 -55.67
C ILE A 126 -39.31 2.98 -56.12
N SER A 127 -39.09 2.91 -57.44
CA SER A 127 -37.78 2.60 -58.01
C SER A 127 -36.70 3.61 -57.61
N LEU A 128 -37.03 4.90 -57.56
CA LEU A 128 -36.09 5.96 -57.18
C LEU A 128 -35.76 5.86 -55.68
N VAL A 129 -36.75 5.61 -54.82
CA VAL A 129 -36.51 5.40 -53.39
C VAL A 129 -35.55 4.24 -53.16
N ILE A 130 -35.82 3.08 -53.79
CA ILE A 130 -34.97 1.90 -53.69
C ILE A 130 -33.56 2.19 -54.26
N SER A 131 -33.49 2.80 -55.43
CA SER A 131 -32.23 3.05 -56.13
C SER A 131 -31.35 4.08 -55.42
N SER A 132 -31.93 5.00 -54.65
CA SER A 132 -31.17 5.95 -53.83
C SER A 132 -30.29 5.27 -52.77
N ALA A 133 -30.70 4.08 -52.32
CA ALA A 133 -29.92 3.27 -51.37
C ALA A 133 -28.91 2.34 -52.07
N LEU A 134 -29.22 1.87 -53.27
CA LEU A 134 -28.42 0.84 -53.98
C LEU A 134 -27.33 1.42 -54.89
N LEU A 135 -27.62 2.52 -55.58
CA LEU A 135 -26.72 3.08 -56.60
C LEU A 135 -25.67 4.00 -55.99
N SER A 136 -24.57 4.19 -56.73
CA SER A 136 -23.63 5.28 -56.46
C SER A 136 -24.28 6.64 -56.71
N GLN A 137 -23.75 7.72 -56.14
CA GLN A 137 -24.26 9.08 -56.36
C GLN A 137 -24.37 9.42 -57.85
N ARG A 138 -23.34 9.09 -58.65
CA ARG A 138 -23.34 9.30 -60.10
C ARG A 138 -24.36 8.42 -60.81
N GLY A 139 -24.46 7.15 -60.42
CA GLY A 139 -25.41 6.21 -61.00
C GLY A 139 -26.87 6.57 -60.71
N PHE A 140 -27.15 7.07 -59.51
CA PHE A 140 -28.47 7.52 -59.10
C PHE A 140 -28.85 8.83 -59.79
N LEU A 141 -27.95 9.80 -59.87
CA LEU A 141 -28.19 11.04 -60.62
C LEU A 141 -28.51 10.75 -62.10
N GLY A 142 -27.77 9.83 -62.72
CA GLY A 142 -28.05 9.36 -64.07
C GLY A 142 -29.47 8.77 -64.21
N LEU A 143 -29.90 7.96 -63.23
CA LEU A 143 -31.24 7.37 -63.22
C LEU A 143 -32.33 8.44 -63.05
N VAL A 144 -32.12 9.43 -62.17
CA VAL A 144 -33.05 10.56 -61.98
C VAL A 144 -33.21 11.31 -63.29
N ILE A 145 -32.12 11.74 -63.92
CA ILE A 145 -32.15 12.47 -65.20
C ILE A 145 -32.88 11.65 -66.27
N LEU A 146 -32.53 10.37 -66.42
CA LEU A 146 -33.16 9.50 -67.40
C LEU A 146 -34.65 9.31 -67.13
N SER A 147 -35.05 9.12 -65.87
CA SER A 147 -36.45 8.97 -65.48
C SER A 147 -37.25 10.24 -65.72
N THR A 148 -36.68 11.42 -65.44
CA THR A 148 -37.31 12.71 -65.72
C THR A 148 -37.52 12.91 -67.21
N ILE A 149 -36.49 12.67 -68.04
CA ILE A 149 -36.59 12.76 -69.50
C ILE A 149 -37.66 11.80 -70.00
N ALA A 150 -37.61 10.54 -69.58
CA ALA A 150 -38.59 9.52 -69.95
C ALA A 150 -40.03 9.95 -69.61
N THR A 151 -40.25 10.53 -68.43
CA THR A 151 -41.56 11.09 -68.03
C THR A 151 -42.03 12.22 -68.96
N PHE A 152 -41.16 13.17 -69.32
CA PHE A 152 -41.54 14.25 -70.25
C PHE A 152 -41.84 13.73 -71.66
N THR A 153 -41.15 12.66 -72.08
CA THR A 153 -41.36 12.05 -73.40
C THR A 153 -42.50 11.02 -73.46
N ALA A 154 -43.05 10.62 -72.31
CA ALA A 154 -44.13 9.64 -72.18
C ALA A 154 -45.31 9.76 -73.17
N PRO A 155 -45.82 10.98 -73.46
CA PRO A 155 -46.99 11.14 -74.32
C PRO A 155 -46.73 10.82 -75.79
N PHE A 156 -45.47 10.93 -76.23
CA PHE A 156 -45.11 10.72 -77.63
C PHE A 156 -45.09 9.25 -78.02
N TYR A 157 -45.04 8.34 -77.03
CA TYR A 157 -44.97 6.90 -77.26
C TYR A 157 -46.06 6.11 -76.54
N SER A 158 -46.95 6.76 -75.77
CA SER A 158 -48.06 6.08 -75.12
C SER A 158 -49.18 5.78 -76.11
N ASP A 159 -49.57 4.52 -76.23
CA ASP A 159 -50.70 4.07 -77.07
C ASP A 159 -52.07 4.26 -76.39
N ILE A 160 -52.09 5.04 -75.30
CA ILE A 160 -53.30 5.35 -74.53
C ILE A 160 -54.18 6.21 -75.43
N SER A 161 -55.27 5.61 -75.92
CA SER A 161 -56.32 6.30 -76.67
C SER A 161 -56.70 7.58 -75.95
N LEU A 162 -56.64 8.70 -76.68
CA LEU A 162 -56.99 10.07 -76.28
C LEU A 162 -58.43 10.15 -75.73
N ILE A 163 -58.67 9.65 -74.53
CA ILE A 163 -59.96 9.80 -73.85
C ILE A 163 -59.90 11.11 -73.05
N ALA A 164 -60.54 12.13 -73.63
CA ALA A 164 -61.24 13.21 -72.95
C ALA A 164 -60.46 14.29 -72.18
N ASN A 165 -59.22 14.63 -72.55
CA ASN A 165 -58.54 15.82 -72.03
C ASN A 165 -58.08 16.73 -73.18
N SER A 166 -58.26 18.06 -73.05
CA SER A 166 -57.65 19.02 -73.99
C SER A 166 -56.13 18.84 -74.01
N SER A 167 -55.48 19.10 -75.15
CA SER A 167 -54.00 19.04 -75.28
C SER A 167 -53.28 19.85 -74.20
N GLU A 168 -53.90 20.93 -73.74
CA GLU A 168 -53.46 21.78 -72.64
C GLU A 168 -53.43 21.03 -71.29
N GLN A 169 -54.50 20.32 -70.91
CA GLN A 169 -54.59 19.58 -69.65
C GLN A 169 -53.63 18.38 -69.60
N LEU A 170 -53.38 17.74 -70.74
CA LEU A 170 -52.38 16.69 -70.85
C LEU A 170 -50.98 17.25 -70.56
N SER A 171 -50.60 18.34 -71.23
CA SER A 171 -49.28 18.99 -71.05
C SER A 171 -49.05 19.46 -69.60
N ALA A 172 -50.07 20.00 -68.94
CA ALA A 172 -50.01 20.43 -67.54
C ALA A 172 -49.79 19.24 -66.59
N ASN A 173 -50.45 18.11 -66.82
CA ASN A 173 -50.28 16.91 -65.99
C ASN A 173 -48.89 16.31 -66.13
N ILE A 174 -48.34 16.23 -67.35
CA ILE A 174 -46.99 15.70 -67.58
C ILE A 174 -45.93 16.63 -66.98
N GLY A 175 -46.11 17.95 -67.14
CA GLY A 175 -45.26 18.94 -66.50
C GLY A 175 -45.22 18.77 -64.97
N ARG A 176 -46.39 18.58 -64.36
CA ARG A 176 -46.51 18.29 -62.93
C ARG A 176 -45.83 16.97 -62.55
N THR A 177 -46.12 15.87 -63.24
CA THR A 177 -45.56 14.56 -62.93
C THR A 177 -44.05 14.51 -63.13
N GLY A 178 -43.52 15.09 -64.22
CA GLY A 178 -42.09 15.21 -64.48
C GLY A 178 -41.39 16.08 -63.44
N GLY A 179 -42.03 17.19 -63.03
CA GLY A 179 -41.56 18.03 -61.93
C GLY A 179 -41.49 17.30 -60.60
N ILE A 180 -42.49 16.46 -60.27
CA ILE A 180 -42.51 15.64 -59.06
C ILE A 180 -41.41 14.58 -59.08
N VAL A 181 -41.23 13.85 -60.19
CA VAL A 181 -40.16 12.85 -60.36
C VAL A 181 -38.78 13.49 -60.16
N PHE A 182 -38.55 14.64 -60.81
CA PHE A 182 -37.30 15.39 -60.65
C PHE A 182 -37.10 15.85 -59.20
N SER A 183 -38.14 16.43 -58.58
CA SER A 183 -38.06 16.93 -57.20
C SER A 183 -37.75 15.82 -56.20
N ILE A 184 -38.45 14.67 -56.30
CA ILE A 184 -38.20 13.50 -55.45
C ILE A 184 -36.79 12.96 -55.69
N GLY A 185 -36.38 12.83 -56.96
CA GLY A 185 -35.04 12.40 -57.31
C GLY A 185 -33.95 13.30 -56.71
N MET A 186 -34.10 14.63 -56.79
CA MET A 186 -33.16 15.60 -56.25
C MET A 186 -33.14 15.62 -54.72
N ILE A 187 -34.29 15.45 -54.06
CA ILE A 187 -34.37 15.32 -52.59
C ILE A 187 -33.61 14.07 -52.15
N LEU A 188 -33.87 12.93 -52.79
CA LEU A 188 -33.19 11.67 -52.47
C LEU A 188 -31.68 11.75 -52.75
N TYR A 189 -31.28 12.40 -53.84
CA TYR A 189 -29.87 12.64 -54.16
C TYR A 189 -29.21 13.50 -53.09
N SER A 190 -29.86 14.58 -52.65
CA SER A 190 -29.37 15.46 -51.58
C SER A 190 -29.21 14.71 -50.27
N ILE A 191 -30.19 13.87 -49.88
CA ILE A 191 -30.09 12.99 -48.69
C ILE A 191 -28.90 12.04 -48.83
N GLN A 192 -28.68 11.45 -50.00
CA GLN A 192 -27.57 10.55 -50.26
C GLN A 192 -26.21 11.25 -50.14
N VAL A 193 -26.07 12.48 -50.66
CA VAL A 193 -24.87 13.30 -50.52
C VAL A 193 -24.62 13.66 -49.06
N PHE A 194 -25.65 14.11 -48.35
CA PHE A 194 -25.56 14.47 -46.94
C PHE A 194 -25.15 13.27 -46.05
N ARG A 195 -25.73 12.09 -46.27
CA ARG A 195 -25.32 10.86 -45.56
C ARG A 195 -23.87 10.52 -45.80
N ALA A 196 -23.41 10.61 -47.05
CA ALA A 196 -22.00 10.33 -47.39
C ALA A 196 -21.04 11.33 -46.73
N TYR A 197 -21.45 12.59 -46.58
CA TYR A 197 -20.68 13.59 -45.82
C TYR A 197 -20.60 13.23 -44.34
N LEU A 198 -21.74 12.93 -43.70
CA LEU A 198 -21.78 12.54 -42.28
C LEU A 198 -20.95 11.28 -41.99
N ASP A 199 -20.99 10.29 -42.86
CA ASP A 199 -20.21 9.06 -42.68
C ASP A 199 -18.70 9.33 -42.75
N ARG A 200 -18.27 10.23 -43.65
CA ARG A 200 -16.87 10.66 -43.75
C ARG A 200 -16.42 11.41 -42.50
N GLU A 201 -17.24 12.32 -41.99
CA GLU A 201 -16.91 13.08 -40.78
C GLU A 201 -16.78 12.17 -39.56
N LYS A 202 -17.73 11.23 -39.39
CA LYS A 202 -17.66 10.22 -38.32
C LYS A 202 -16.44 9.31 -38.44
N LEU A 203 -16.08 8.91 -39.66
CA LEU A 203 -14.87 8.11 -39.90
C LEU A 203 -13.61 8.88 -39.51
N LYS A 204 -13.55 10.17 -39.82
CA LYS A 204 -12.44 11.03 -39.45
C LYS A 204 -12.35 11.20 -37.93
N GLU A 205 -13.45 11.55 -37.28
CA GLU A 205 -13.54 11.68 -35.82
C GLU A 205 -13.12 10.38 -35.11
N LEU A 206 -13.60 9.22 -35.57
CA LEU A 206 -13.20 7.91 -35.04
C LEU A 206 -11.69 7.63 -35.22
N THR A 207 -11.12 8.07 -36.34
CA THR A 207 -9.68 7.88 -36.60
C THR A 207 -8.86 8.78 -35.69
N ASP A 208 -9.28 10.02 -35.50
CA ASP A 208 -8.61 10.99 -34.62
C ASP A 208 -8.67 10.53 -33.15
N ILE A 209 -9.84 10.08 -32.67
CA ILE A 209 -10.02 9.51 -31.33
C ILE A 209 -9.16 8.26 -31.13
N ASN A 210 -9.12 7.35 -32.12
CA ASN A 210 -8.29 6.15 -32.01
C ASN A 210 -6.81 6.49 -31.91
N ARG A 211 -6.34 7.52 -32.63
CA ARG A 211 -4.97 7.98 -32.55
C ARG A 211 -4.65 8.60 -31.18
N GLU A 212 -5.53 9.44 -30.66
CA GLU A 212 -5.39 10.00 -29.31
C GLU A 212 -5.36 8.89 -28.25
N LEU A 213 -6.20 7.86 -28.41
CA LEU A 213 -6.21 6.70 -27.52
C LEU A 213 -4.89 5.91 -27.57
N GLU A 214 -4.31 5.71 -28.76
CA GLU A 214 -2.98 5.09 -28.90
C GLU A 214 -1.90 5.92 -28.21
N ASP A 215 -1.88 7.24 -28.40
CA ASP A 215 -0.92 8.14 -27.76
C ASP A 215 -1.04 8.12 -26.23
N VAL A 216 -2.27 8.14 -25.69
CA VAL A 216 -2.52 8.03 -24.23
C VAL A 216 -2.08 6.68 -23.70
N LYS A 217 -2.38 5.59 -24.44
CA LYS A 217 -1.98 4.24 -24.05
C LYS A 217 -0.45 4.13 -23.97
N GLU A 218 0.28 4.60 -24.97
CA GLU A 218 1.75 4.55 -25.00
C GLU A 218 2.34 5.38 -23.84
N SER A 219 1.83 6.58 -23.60
CA SER A 219 2.25 7.43 -22.47
C SER A 219 1.99 6.77 -21.11
N LEU A 220 0.86 6.07 -20.97
CA LEU A 220 0.55 5.33 -19.75
C LEU A 220 1.47 4.13 -19.55
N GLU A 221 1.75 3.36 -20.60
CA GLU A 221 2.69 2.22 -20.57
C GLU A 221 4.09 2.69 -20.14
N GLN A 222 4.61 3.77 -20.74
CA GLN A 222 5.89 4.36 -20.33
C GLN A 222 5.90 4.79 -18.85
N ARG A 223 4.80 5.40 -18.37
CA ARG A 223 4.70 5.82 -16.97
C ARG A 223 4.65 4.62 -16.02
N ILE A 224 3.98 3.53 -16.40
CA ILE A 224 3.92 2.30 -15.61
C ILE A 224 5.32 1.68 -15.50
N ASP A 225 6.05 1.58 -16.62
CA ASP A 225 7.40 1.00 -16.62
C ASP A 225 8.36 1.81 -15.74
N LEU A 226 8.37 3.14 -15.90
CA LEU A 226 9.18 4.04 -15.07
C LEU A 226 8.84 3.91 -13.58
N ARG A 227 7.55 3.92 -13.23
CA ARG A 227 7.11 3.77 -11.83
C ARG A 227 7.44 2.41 -11.24
N THR A 228 7.38 1.35 -12.05
CA THR A 228 7.72 0.00 -11.61
C THR A 228 9.20 -0.10 -11.28
N ALA A 229 10.08 0.44 -12.14
CA ALA A 229 11.52 0.49 -11.88
C ALA A 229 11.88 1.34 -10.64
N GLU A 230 11.21 2.50 -10.44
CA GLU A 230 11.37 3.31 -9.23
C GLU A 230 10.96 2.55 -7.97
N LEU A 231 9.82 1.85 -8.02
CA LEU A 231 9.29 1.09 -6.90
C LEU A 231 10.18 -0.10 -6.54
N GLU A 232 10.69 -0.83 -7.53
CA GLU A 232 11.64 -1.93 -7.31
C GLU A 232 12.90 -1.44 -6.59
N LYS A 233 13.46 -0.31 -7.03
CA LYS A 233 14.64 0.29 -6.39
C LYS A 233 14.34 0.74 -4.95
N ALA A 234 13.20 1.40 -4.72
CA ALA A 234 12.80 1.81 -3.38
C ALA A 234 12.56 0.60 -2.46
N ASN A 235 11.94 -0.46 -2.98
CA ASN A 235 11.68 -1.68 -2.22
C ASN A 235 12.97 -2.42 -1.87
N GLN A 236 13.94 -2.51 -2.81
CA GLN A 236 15.28 -3.02 -2.52
C GLN A 236 15.95 -2.26 -1.38
N GLN A 237 15.91 -0.92 -1.40
CA GLN A 237 16.48 -0.09 -0.33
C GLN A 237 15.82 -0.34 1.03
N VAL A 238 14.49 -0.50 1.05
CA VAL A 238 13.75 -0.84 2.28
C VAL A 238 14.14 -2.23 2.79
N GLN A 239 14.27 -3.22 1.89
CA GLN A 239 14.69 -4.58 2.26
C GLN A 239 16.12 -4.61 2.79
N GLU A 240 17.06 -3.91 2.16
CA GLU A 240 18.44 -3.79 2.65
C GLU A 240 18.49 -3.17 4.05
N ARG A 241 17.70 -2.11 4.28
CA ARG A 241 17.61 -1.46 5.60
C ARG A 241 17.01 -2.39 6.65
N ALA A 242 15.96 -3.13 6.30
CA ALA A 242 15.34 -4.12 7.19
C ALA A 242 16.32 -5.24 7.54
N ALA A 243 17.08 -5.76 6.57
CA ALA A 243 18.10 -6.77 6.78
C ALA A 243 19.21 -6.28 7.74
N ARG A 244 19.70 -5.04 7.57
CA ARG A 244 20.67 -4.44 8.49
C ARG A 244 20.13 -4.33 9.92
N PHE A 245 18.87 -3.95 10.07
CA PHE A 245 18.22 -3.86 11.37
C PHE A 245 18.02 -5.24 12.04
N GLN A 246 17.70 -6.26 11.25
CA GLN A 246 17.55 -7.63 11.71
C GLN A 246 18.85 -8.14 12.36
N VAL A 247 20.01 -7.89 11.74
CA VAL A 247 21.32 -8.26 12.31
C VAL A 247 21.57 -7.59 13.67
N ILE A 248 21.23 -6.30 13.81
CA ILE A 248 21.35 -5.57 15.09
C ILE A 248 20.43 -6.15 16.16
N SER A 249 19.20 -6.50 15.79
CA SER A 249 18.23 -7.13 16.69
C SER A 249 18.73 -8.49 17.18
N GLU A 250 19.29 -9.31 16.28
CA GLU A 250 19.88 -10.60 16.63
C GLU A 250 21.07 -10.46 17.58
N ILE A 251 21.98 -9.49 17.34
CA ILE A 251 23.08 -9.19 18.27
C ILE A 251 22.51 -8.82 19.64
N SER A 252 21.49 -7.95 19.68
CA SER A 252 20.87 -7.50 20.92
C SER A 252 20.24 -8.66 21.71
N GLN A 253 19.53 -9.55 21.02
CA GLN A 253 18.92 -10.74 21.63
C GLN A 253 19.98 -11.72 22.16
N GLU A 254 21.05 -11.95 21.41
CA GLU A 254 22.17 -12.80 21.83
C GLU A 254 22.84 -12.24 23.10
N ILE A 255 23.03 -10.93 23.17
CA ILE A 255 23.59 -10.25 24.35
C ILE A 255 22.65 -10.37 25.54
N SER A 256 21.35 -10.11 25.36
CA SER A 256 20.36 -10.20 26.45
C SER A 256 20.19 -11.63 26.98
N ALA A 257 20.27 -12.65 26.13
CA ALA A 257 20.17 -14.06 26.55
C ALA A 257 21.36 -14.53 27.41
N ASN A 258 22.48 -13.82 27.36
CA ASN A 258 23.71 -14.17 28.08
C ASN A 258 24.04 -13.18 29.21
N VAL A 259 23.07 -12.39 29.66
CA VAL A 259 23.27 -11.35 30.69
C VAL A 259 23.73 -11.90 32.04
N ASP A 260 23.43 -13.16 32.34
CA ASP A 260 23.85 -13.85 33.57
C ASP A 260 25.29 -14.36 33.56
N GLN A 261 26.00 -14.23 32.42
CA GLN A 261 27.40 -14.60 32.33
C GLN A 261 28.30 -13.66 33.15
N LYS A 262 29.54 -14.09 33.39
CA LYS A 262 30.49 -13.22 34.08
C LYS A 262 30.74 -11.94 33.26
N PRO A 263 30.97 -10.80 33.91
CA PRO A 263 31.00 -9.50 33.22
C PRO A 263 32.08 -9.42 32.14
N LYS A 264 33.26 -9.98 32.41
CA LYS A 264 34.33 -10.10 31.42
C LYS A 264 33.96 -11.00 30.24
N GLU A 265 33.26 -12.11 30.48
CA GLU A 265 32.83 -13.05 29.44
C GLU A 265 31.78 -12.41 28.53
N LEU A 266 30.81 -11.69 29.10
CA LEU A 266 29.80 -10.98 28.32
C LEU A 266 30.39 -9.82 27.51
N LEU A 267 31.28 -9.02 28.07
CA LEU A 267 31.94 -7.94 27.31
C LEU A 267 32.71 -8.51 26.11
N ASN A 268 33.41 -9.64 26.30
CA ASN A 268 34.06 -10.35 25.19
C ASN A 268 33.04 -10.89 24.17
N LEU A 269 31.93 -11.47 24.62
CA LEU A 269 30.84 -11.93 23.74
C LEU A 269 30.28 -10.78 22.89
N ILE A 270 30.02 -9.61 23.49
CA ILE A 270 29.53 -8.42 22.79
C ILE A 270 30.51 -8.02 21.68
N THR A 271 31.80 -7.83 22.01
CA THR A 271 32.79 -7.42 21.00
C THR A 271 32.93 -8.42 19.86
N ARG A 272 32.88 -9.72 20.17
CA ARG A 272 32.94 -10.80 19.17
C ARG A 272 31.69 -10.85 18.30
N SER A 273 30.49 -10.84 18.88
CA SER A 273 29.22 -10.92 18.14
C SER A 273 29.07 -9.74 17.16
N ILE A 274 29.42 -8.53 17.59
CA ILE A 274 29.44 -7.35 16.71
C ILE A 274 30.42 -7.54 15.56
N SER A 275 31.64 -8.00 15.84
CA SER A 275 32.65 -8.21 14.79
C SER A 275 32.24 -9.30 13.79
N GLU A 276 31.79 -10.45 14.26
CA GLU A 276 31.44 -11.59 13.41
C GLU A 276 30.22 -11.31 12.54
N LYS A 277 29.18 -10.66 13.10
CA LYS A 277 27.92 -10.40 12.40
C LYS A 277 27.94 -9.17 11.52
N LEU A 278 28.73 -8.14 11.86
CA LEU A 278 28.82 -6.91 11.07
C LEU A 278 30.11 -6.80 10.25
N GLY A 279 31.06 -7.72 10.41
CA GLY A 279 32.28 -7.82 9.60
C GLY A 279 33.33 -6.74 9.89
N PHE A 280 33.31 -6.13 11.08
CA PHE A 280 34.27 -5.09 11.45
C PHE A 280 35.58 -5.68 11.99
N TYR A 281 36.68 -5.00 11.64
CA TYR A 281 38.04 -5.44 11.93
C TYR A 281 38.34 -5.46 13.43
N HIS A 282 37.99 -4.37 14.13
CA HIS A 282 38.22 -4.25 15.56
C HIS A 282 37.01 -3.60 16.24
N ILE A 283 36.58 -4.20 17.34
CA ILE A 283 35.58 -3.72 18.27
C ILE A 283 36.23 -3.66 19.65
N GLY A 284 36.15 -2.50 20.30
CA GLY A 284 36.63 -2.27 21.66
C GLY A 284 35.52 -1.71 22.54
N ILE A 285 35.43 -2.18 23.79
CA ILE A 285 34.55 -1.58 24.80
C ILE A 285 35.41 -0.91 25.85
N PHE A 286 35.33 0.42 25.92
CA PHE A 286 35.93 1.22 26.97
C PHE A 286 34.90 1.55 28.03
N LEU A 287 35.23 1.34 29.30
CA LEU A 287 34.40 1.77 30.43
C LEU A 287 35.09 2.89 31.17
N LEU A 288 34.30 3.87 31.64
CA LEU A 288 34.85 4.95 32.45
C LEU A 288 35.26 4.44 33.83
N ASP A 289 36.38 4.93 34.34
CA ASP A 289 36.78 4.71 35.72
C ASP A 289 35.86 5.46 36.70
N LYS A 290 35.98 5.18 38.01
CA LYS A 290 35.10 5.75 39.04
C LYS A 290 35.13 7.29 39.06
N ASN A 291 36.29 7.88 38.75
CA ASN A 291 36.50 9.32 38.75
C ASN A 291 36.15 9.97 37.40
N ARG A 292 35.80 9.17 36.38
CA ARG A 292 35.53 9.60 35.00
C ARG A 292 36.69 10.38 34.37
N GLU A 293 37.91 10.12 34.82
CA GLU A 293 39.13 10.72 34.27
C GLU A 293 39.65 9.91 33.07
N PHE A 294 39.45 8.59 33.10
CA PHE A 294 39.97 7.67 32.08
C PHE A 294 38.88 6.74 31.54
N ALA A 295 38.91 6.53 30.23
CA ALA A 295 38.22 5.46 29.53
C ALA A 295 39.18 4.27 29.42
N VAL A 296 38.89 3.19 30.14
CA VAL A 296 39.74 1.99 30.22
C VAL A 296 39.19 0.91 29.28
N LEU A 297 40.02 0.33 28.42
CA LEU A 297 39.61 -0.75 27.53
C LEU A 297 39.38 -2.04 28.34
N ARG A 298 38.17 -2.59 28.29
CA ARG A 298 37.75 -3.74 29.10
C ARG A 298 37.54 -5.02 28.30
N ALA A 299 37.24 -4.89 27.01
CA ALA A 299 37.13 -6.01 26.09
C ALA A 299 37.44 -5.56 24.67
N ALA A 300 37.96 -6.50 23.87
CA ALA A 300 38.16 -6.31 22.44
C ALA A 300 38.12 -7.66 21.69
N ASN A 301 37.68 -7.67 20.43
CA ASN A 301 37.64 -8.92 19.63
C ASN A 301 39.00 -9.28 19.01
N SER A 302 39.75 -8.28 18.52
CA SER A 302 40.95 -8.47 17.70
C SER A 302 42.16 -8.86 18.55
N GLN A 303 43.14 -9.54 17.97
CA GLN A 303 44.39 -9.88 18.64
C GLN A 303 45.13 -8.67 19.24
N GLY A 304 45.29 -7.57 18.47
CA GLY A 304 45.91 -6.35 18.97
C GLY A 304 45.12 -5.69 20.10
N GLY A 305 43.79 -5.68 19.98
CA GLY A 305 42.89 -5.25 21.05
C GLY A 305 43.02 -6.08 22.33
N GLN A 306 43.21 -7.40 22.23
CA GLN A 306 43.43 -8.26 23.41
C GLN A 306 44.76 -7.93 24.11
N HIS A 307 45.84 -7.69 23.37
CA HIS A 307 47.10 -7.20 23.96
C HIS A 307 46.91 -5.83 24.65
N MET A 308 46.08 -4.95 24.07
CA MET A 308 45.71 -3.68 24.68
C MET A 308 44.93 -3.84 25.99
N VAL A 309 44.04 -4.84 26.07
CA VAL A 309 43.33 -5.18 27.31
C VAL A 309 44.29 -5.68 28.39
N GLU A 310 45.21 -6.58 28.04
CA GLU A 310 46.19 -7.15 28.99
C GLU A 310 47.09 -6.09 29.63
N ARG A 311 47.52 -5.08 28.85
CA ARG A 311 48.30 -3.95 29.35
C ARG A 311 47.48 -2.84 30.00
N HIS A 312 46.17 -3.05 30.20
CA HIS A 312 45.26 -2.09 30.84
C HIS A 312 45.24 -0.73 30.12
N HIS A 313 45.15 -0.77 28.78
CA HIS A 313 45.15 0.44 27.98
C HIS A 313 44.02 1.41 28.37
N GLN A 314 44.37 2.67 28.57
CA GLN A 314 43.44 3.71 29.01
C GLN A 314 43.69 5.03 28.28
N LEU A 315 42.61 5.78 28.04
CA LEU A 315 42.62 7.06 27.36
C LEU A 315 41.97 8.12 28.25
N LYS A 316 42.56 9.31 28.31
CA LYS A 316 42.03 10.40 29.14
C LYS A 316 40.72 10.93 28.54
N VAL A 317 39.69 11.09 29.38
CA VAL A 317 38.40 11.69 28.98
C VAL A 317 38.61 13.15 28.61
N GLY A 318 38.13 13.55 27.42
CA GLY A 318 38.40 14.88 26.85
C GLY A 318 39.85 15.09 26.37
N GLY A 319 40.68 14.06 26.43
CA GLY A 319 42.07 14.09 25.95
C GLY A 319 42.20 13.91 24.43
N THR A 320 43.44 13.83 23.96
CA THR A 320 43.79 13.65 22.54
C THR A 320 43.43 12.23 22.08
N GLY A 321 42.37 12.10 21.28
CA GLY A 321 41.90 10.81 20.75
C GLY A 321 40.38 10.77 20.51
N ILE A 322 39.92 9.89 19.61
CA ILE A 322 38.51 9.81 19.21
C ILE A 322 37.64 9.29 20.37
N VAL A 323 38.05 8.20 21.01
CA VAL A 323 37.38 7.63 22.20
C VAL A 323 37.30 8.63 23.36
N GLY A 324 38.40 9.31 23.69
CA GLY A 324 38.45 10.30 24.78
C GLY A 324 37.52 11.49 24.54
N TYR A 325 37.44 11.95 23.28
CA TYR A 325 36.50 12.99 22.87
C TYR A 325 35.03 12.53 23.00
N VAL A 326 34.68 11.34 22.52
CA VAL A 326 33.31 10.82 22.59
C VAL A 326 32.85 10.61 24.03
N ALA A 327 33.75 10.14 24.91
CA ALA A 327 33.49 10.00 26.34
C ALA A 327 33.06 11.32 27.01
N GLN A 328 33.64 12.45 26.59
CA GLN A 328 33.31 13.78 27.11
C GLN A 328 32.10 14.41 26.41
N ALA A 329 32.10 14.40 25.07
CA ALA A 329 31.10 15.10 24.27
C ALA A 329 29.75 14.37 24.23
N ALA A 330 29.71 13.09 24.63
CA ALA A 330 28.52 12.26 24.64
C ALA A 330 27.78 12.20 23.28
N ARG A 331 28.52 12.30 22.17
CA ARG A 331 27.98 12.20 20.81
C ARG A 331 28.85 11.28 19.96
N PRO A 332 28.26 10.49 19.04
CA PRO A 332 29.03 9.69 18.08
C PRO A 332 30.04 10.54 17.31
N ARG A 333 31.19 9.94 16.98
CA ARG A 333 32.18 10.56 16.09
C ARG A 333 32.70 9.51 15.11
N ILE A 334 32.65 9.86 13.83
CA ILE A 334 33.32 9.12 12.75
C ILE A 334 34.66 9.83 12.49
N ALA A 335 35.72 9.05 12.35
CA ALA A 335 37.05 9.49 11.96
C ALA A 335 37.53 8.70 10.75
N LEU A 336 38.21 9.38 9.83
CA LEU A 336 38.74 8.82 8.60
C LEU A 336 40.26 8.95 8.61
N ASP A 337 40.96 8.00 7.99
CA ASP A 337 42.43 8.00 7.83
C ASP A 337 42.93 9.03 6.81
N THR A 338 42.33 10.21 6.78
CA THR A 338 42.72 11.36 5.97
C THR A 338 42.41 12.66 6.72
N GLY A 339 43.21 13.70 6.51
CA GLY A 339 43.02 15.00 7.15
C GLY A 339 43.53 15.03 8.59
N THR A 340 42.91 15.83 9.45
CA THR A 340 43.37 16.08 10.83
C THR A 340 43.25 14.86 11.74
N ASP A 341 42.42 13.88 11.39
CA ASP A 341 42.19 12.69 12.20
C ASP A 341 43.17 11.54 11.89
N ALA A 342 43.94 11.63 10.80
CA ALA A 342 44.95 10.63 10.41
C ALA A 342 46.00 10.37 11.52
N VAL A 343 46.27 11.38 12.35
CA VAL A 343 47.23 11.31 13.46
C VAL A 343 46.78 10.32 14.55
N PHE A 344 45.48 10.03 14.66
CA PHE A 344 44.93 9.11 15.66
C PHE A 344 45.03 7.63 15.27
N PHE A 345 45.34 7.31 14.01
CA PHE A 345 45.44 5.93 13.51
C PHE A 345 46.83 5.29 13.70
N ASN A 346 47.79 6.00 14.29
CA ASN A 346 49.12 5.46 14.57
C ASN A 346 49.12 4.57 15.84
N ASN A 347 48.46 3.42 15.74
CA ASN A 347 48.44 2.41 16.80
C ASN A 347 49.17 1.13 16.33
N PRO A 348 50.34 0.79 16.90
CA PRO A 348 51.09 -0.41 16.53
C PRO A 348 50.31 -1.72 16.67
N ASP A 349 49.32 -1.77 17.58
CA ASP A 349 48.50 -2.96 17.80
C ASP A 349 47.35 -3.09 16.78
N LEU A 350 46.96 -1.98 16.15
CA LEU A 350 45.87 -1.93 15.16
C LEU A 350 46.33 -1.27 13.84
N PRO A 351 47.38 -1.80 13.18
CA PRO A 351 48.05 -1.11 12.06
C PRO A 351 47.22 -1.07 10.77
N LYS A 352 46.11 -1.82 10.71
CA LYS A 352 45.26 -1.92 9.53
C LYS A 352 44.05 -0.98 9.56
N THR A 353 43.87 -0.20 10.63
CA THR A 353 42.71 0.67 10.76
C THR A 353 42.79 1.82 9.75
N ARG A 354 41.72 1.99 8.96
CA ARG A 354 41.57 3.05 7.95
C ARG A 354 40.35 3.95 8.21
N SER A 355 39.43 3.53 9.07
CA SER A 355 38.35 4.37 9.59
C SER A 355 37.90 3.87 10.96
N GLU A 356 37.40 4.78 11.79
CA GLU A 356 36.91 4.50 13.15
C GLU A 356 35.56 5.21 13.36
N ILE A 357 34.65 4.56 14.07
CA ILE A 357 33.50 5.20 14.68
C ILE A 357 33.47 4.87 16.17
N ALA A 358 33.47 5.93 16.99
CA ALA A 358 33.31 5.82 18.43
C ALA A 358 31.90 6.27 18.83
N LEU A 359 31.24 5.44 19.63
CA LEU A 359 29.85 5.58 20.04
C LEU A 359 29.77 5.65 21.57
N PRO A 360 29.10 6.65 22.14
CA PRO A 360 28.95 6.73 23.59
C PRO A 360 28.01 5.61 24.08
N LEU A 361 28.44 4.86 25.08
CA LEU A 361 27.57 3.95 25.82
C LEU A 361 26.81 4.78 26.87
N LYS A 362 25.51 4.98 26.65
CA LYS A 362 24.68 5.85 27.49
C LYS A 362 23.65 5.06 28.30
N TYR A 363 23.54 5.39 29.58
CA TYR A 363 22.45 4.98 30.44
C TYR A 363 21.75 6.24 30.96
N GLY A 364 20.53 6.52 30.45
CA GLY A 364 19.87 7.80 30.65
C GLY A 364 20.70 8.97 30.10
N SER A 365 20.99 9.97 30.93
CA SER A 365 21.85 11.11 30.59
C SER A 365 23.35 10.85 30.80
N LYS A 366 23.72 9.71 31.41
CA LYS A 366 25.10 9.40 31.81
C LYS A 366 25.82 8.56 30.76
N VAL A 367 27.02 8.98 30.37
CA VAL A 367 27.96 8.15 29.60
C VAL A 367 28.70 7.24 30.57
N ILE A 368 28.57 5.92 30.38
CA ILE A 368 29.24 4.89 31.19
C ILE A 368 30.49 4.35 30.51
N GLY A 369 30.64 4.59 29.20
CA GLY A 369 31.73 4.08 28.40
C GLY A 369 31.65 4.51 26.95
N VAL A 370 32.49 3.93 26.11
CA VAL A 370 32.55 4.15 24.67
C VAL A 370 32.71 2.81 23.97
N LEU A 371 31.87 2.56 22.96
CA LEU A 371 32.05 1.48 22.00
C LEU A 371 32.87 2.02 20.84
N ASP A 372 34.03 1.42 20.62
CA ASP A 372 34.94 1.73 19.54
C ASP A 372 34.81 0.67 18.44
N VAL A 373 34.63 1.11 17.19
CA VAL A 373 34.41 0.25 16.02
C VAL A 373 35.32 0.72 14.90
N GLN A 374 36.20 -0.16 14.44
CA GLN A 374 37.25 0.16 13.48
C GLN A 374 37.19 -0.76 12.25
N SER A 375 37.51 -0.20 11.10
CA SER A 375 37.49 -0.88 9.80
C SER A 375 38.80 -0.70 9.05
N THR A 376 39.15 -1.68 8.22
CA THR A 376 40.28 -1.58 7.29
C THR A 376 39.93 -0.84 5.99
N GLN A 377 38.69 -0.38 5.84
CA GLN A 377 38.23 0.41 4.70
C GLN A 377 38.19 1.89 5.06
N GLN A 378 38.67 2.77 4.18
CA GLN A 378 38.89 4.20 4.49
C GLN A 378 37.61 5.02 4.74
N SER A 379 36.45 4.55 4.29
CA SER A 379 35.16 5.23 4.48
C SER A 379 34.06 4.21 4.76
N ALA A 380 34.32 3.33 5.73
CA ALA A 380 33.40 2.26 6.08
C ALA A 380 32.11 2.74 6.75
N PHE A 381 32.11 3.93 7.36
CA PHE A 381 31.02 4.45 8.17
C PHE A 381 30.40 5.70 7.54
N LYS A 382 29.08 5.68 7.36
CA LYS A 382 28.27 6.86 6.98
C LYS A 382 27.42 7.32 8.17
N ASP A 383 26.83 8.51 8.06
CA ASP A 383 25.94 9.06 9.11
C ASP A 383 24.74 8.14 9.40
N GLU A 384 24.22 7.44 8.39
CA GLU A 384 23.15 6.46 8.55
C GLU A 384 23.60 5.27 9.40
N ASP A 385 24.84 4.81 9.22
CA ASP A 385 25.40 3.71 10.01
C ASP A 385 25.66 4.15 11.46
N ALA A 386 26.02 5.42 11.69
CA ALA A 386 26.18 5.97 13.03
C ALA A 386 24.89 5.91 13.85
N ASN A 387 23.74 6.18 13.23
CA ASN A 387 22.44 6.08 13.89
C ASN A 387 22.11 4.63 14.26
N LEU A 388 22.30 3.70 13.32
CA LEU A 388 22.05 2.27 13.54
C LEU A 388 22.95 1.69 14.64
N LEU A 389 24.25 1.97 14.58
CA LEU A 389 25.21 1.51 15.58
C LEU A 389 25.01 2.20 16.94
N SER A 390 24.50 3.44 16.96
CA SER A 390 24.11 4.12 18.21
C SER A 390 22.96 3.40 18.92
N THR A 391 21.99 2.86 18.18
CA THR A 391 20.91 2.04 18.77
C THR A 391 21.50 0.81 19.46
N LEU A 392 22.42 0.12 18.79
CA LEU A 392 23.11 -1.04 19.37
C LEU A 392 23.94 -0.64 20.60
N ALA A 393 24.69 0.47 20.53
CA ALA A 393 25.48 1.00 21.65
C ALA A 393 24.61 1.33 22.88
N ASN A 394 23.44 1.93 22.68
CA ASN A 394 22.50 2.20 23.77
C ASN A 394 21.97 0.91 24.41
N GLN A 395 21.63 -0.10 23.60
CA GLN A 395 21.17 -1.39 24.11
C GLN A 395 22.26 -2.11 24.91
N ILE A 396 23.49 -2.08 24.41
CA ILE A 396 24.68 -2.61 25.10
C ILE A 396 24.92 -1.86 26.41
N ALA A 397 24.77 -0.53 26.41
CA ALA A 397 24.99 0.28 27.61
C ALA A 397 24.06 -0.11 28.76
N ILE A 398 22.79 -0.42 28.46
CA ILE A 398 21.83 -0.90 29.46
C ILE A 398 22.32 -2.21 30.10
N VAL A 399 22.70 -3.18 29.27
CA VAL A 399 23.16 -4.50 29.74
C VAL A 399 24.45 -4.37 30.56
N ILE A 400 25.42 -3.60 30.06
CA ILE A 400 26.68 -3.34 30.77
C ILE A 400 26.42 -2.65 32.11
N ASN A 401 25.53 -1.64 32.14
CA ASN A 401 25.23 -0.92 33.38
C ASN A 401 24.61 -1.85 34.43
N ASN A 402 23.67 -2.72 34.04
CA ASN A 402 23.05 -3.69 34.94
C ASN A 402 24.09 -4.61 35.59
N ILE A 403 25.13 -4.96 34.84
CA ILE A 403 26.21 -5.81 35.30
C ILE A 403 27.19 -5.06 36.20
N ILE A 404 27.58 -3.83 35.84
CA ILE A 404 28.43 -2.98 36.69
C ILE A 404 27.75 -2.78 38.05
N ILE A 405 26.43 -2.57 38.06
CA ILE A 405 25.64 -2.48 39.29
C ILE A 405 25.64 -3.82 40.06
N ALA A 406 25.46 -4.95 39.36
CA ALA A 406 25.49 -6.28 39.98
C ALA A 406 26.85 -6.61 40.63
N GLU A 407 27.98 -6.22 40.02
CA GLU A 407 29.33 -6.41 40.58
C GLU A 407 29.61 -5.50 41.79
N GLN A 408 28.96 -4.34 41.88
CA GLN A 408 29.19 -3.36 42.96
C GLN A 408 28.41 -3.69 44.25
N GLY A 409 27.58 -4.73 44.26
CA GLY A 409 27.16 -5.41 45.48
C GLY A 409 26.04 -4.74 46.27
N ASP A 410 24.93 -4.35 45.65
CA ASP A 410 23.75 -3.82 46.38
C ASP A 410 22.42 -4.55 46.09
N SER A 411 22.41 -5.51 45.15
CA SER A 411 21.14 -6.16 44.75
C SER A 411 20.51 -7.03 45.85
N GLY A 412 21.29 -7.50 46.83
CA GLY A 412 20.76 -8.22 48.00
C GLY A 412 20.25 -7.27 49.08
N PHE A 413 20.90 -6.11 49.27
CA PHE A 413 20.57 -5.17 50.34
C PHE A 413 19.37 -4.28 49.96
N ALA A 414 19.27 -3.81 48.72
CA ALA A 414 18.17 -2.95 48.26
C ALA A 414 16.83 -3.71 48.15
N ALA A 415 16.83 -4.94 47.64
CA ALA A 415 15.63 -5.78 47.57
C ALA A 415 15.13 -6.19 48.97
N GLN A 416 16.06 -6.43 49.91
CA GLN A 416 15.73 -6.75 51.29
C GLN A 416 15.29 -5.51 52.10
N GLN A 417 15.88 -4.34 51.86
CA GLN A 417 15.43 -3.06 52.42
C GLN A 417 14.07 -2.64 51.87
N PHE A 418 13.79 -2.82 50.57
CA PHE A 418 12.47 -2.60 50.00
C PHE A 418 11.44 -3.52 50.66
N PHE A 419 11.74 -4.80 50.82
CA PHE A 419 10.86 -5.71 51.55
C PHE A 419 10.64 -5.30 53.01
N GLN A 420 11.64 -4.75 53.70
CA GLN A 420 11.49 -4.29 55.08
C GLN A 420 10.76 -2.94 55.18
N ALA A 421 11.06 -1.97 54.31
CA ALA A 421 10.42 -0.66 54.26
C ALA A 421 8.95 -0.79 53.84
N ASN A 422 8.66 -1.63 52.85
CA ASN A 422 7.31 -1.90 52.40
C ASN A 422 6.55 -2.78 53.42
N LYS A 423 7.22 -3.66 54.19
CA LYS A 423 6.63 -4.37 55.35
C LYS A 423 6.30 -3.42 56.53
N GLN A 424 6.99 -2.30 56.67
CA GLN A 424 6.65 -1.25 57.64
C GLN A 424 5.52 -0.34 57.15
N GLN A 425 5.50 0.06 55.87
CA GLN A 425 4.37 0.78 55.27
C GLN A 425 3.08 -0.07 55.25
N ARG A 426 3.20 -1.39 55.08
CA ARG A 426 2.10 -2.37 55.23
C ARG A 426 1.42 -2.35 56.61
N LYS A 427 2.06 -1.83 57.66
CA LYS A 427 1.46 -1.70 58.99
C LYS A 427 0.69 -0.40 59.22
N GLN A 428 0.76 0.58 58.31
CA GLN A 428 0.22 1.93 58.53
C GLN A 428 -0.90 2.41 57.58
N GLY A 429 -1.21 1.75 56.46
CA GLY A 429 -2.50 2.02 55.77
C GLY A 429 -2.59 1.76 54.26
N THR A 430 -3.45 0.81 53.90
CA THR A 430 -4.57 0.85 52.92
C THR A 430 -4.41 1.06 51.41
N GLU A 431 -3.23 1.16 50.80
CA GLU A 431 -3.10 1.15 49.32
C GLU A 431 -2.02 0.17 48.86
N SER A 432 -2.37 -0.79 48.01
CA SER A 432 -1.46 -1.90 47.64
C SER A 432 -1.36 -2.18 46.14
N GLY A 433 -2.02 -1.37 45.29
CA GLY A 433 -1.93 -1.50 43.84
C GLY A 433 -3.06 -0.79 43.11
N PHE A 434 -3.29 -1.17 41.85
CA PHE A 434 -4.34 -0.64 40.98
C PHE A 434 -5.25 -1.77 40.49
N SER A 435 -6.53 -1.49 40.33
CA SER A 435 -7.53 -2.41 39.79
C SER A 435 -8.21 -1.79 38.57
N TYR A 436 -8.45 -2.60 37.57
CA TYR A 436 -9.28 -2.26 36.43
C TYR A 436 -10.72 -2.73 36.69
N LEU A 437 -11.68 -1.82 36.57
CA LEU A 437 -13.09 -2.12 36.73
C LEU A 437 -13.74 -2.36 35.36
N SER A 438 -14.81 -3.17 35.33
CA SER A 438 -15.48 -3.56 34.08
C SER A 438 -16.12 -2.41 33.30
N ASP A 439 -16.22 -1.22 33.89
CA ASP A 439 -16.66 0.02 33.25
C ASP A 439 -15.53 0.80 32.56
N GLY A 440 -14.30 0.27 32.57
CA GLY A 440 -13.13 0.89 31.95
C GLY A 440 -12.30 1.78 32.88
N THR A 441 -12.72 1.96 34.14
CA THR A 441 -12.01 2.84 35.08
C THR A 441 -10.86 2.11 35.80
N ILE A 442 -9.83 2.88 36.18
CA ILE A 442 -8.72 2.42 37.01
C ILE A 442 -8.89 3.03 38.40
N ALA A 443 -8.92 2.18 39.43
CA ALA A 443 -9.04 2.59 40.82
C ALA A 443 -7.91 2.02 41.67
N THR A 444 -7.59 2.66 42.78
CA THR A 444 -6.64 2.10 43.75
C THR A 444 -7.21 0.82 44.36
N ALA A 445 -6.44 -0.27 44.29
CA ALA A 445 -6.85 -1.56 44.79
C ALA A 445 -6.46 -1.72 46.27
N ARG A 446 -7.41 -2.22 47.06
CA ARG A 446 -7.11 -2.83 48.36
C ARG A 446 -6.52 -4.22 48.13
N GLN A 447 -5.73 -4.68 49.09
CA GLN A 447 -5.13 -6.01 49.05
C GLN A 447 -6.21 -7.08 48.83
N LEU A 448 -6.03 -7.87 47.77
CA LEU A 448 -6.88 -9.02 47.47
C LEU A 448 -6.39 -10.21 48.31
N ASN A 449 -7.24 -10.69 49.20
CA ASN A 449 -6.99 -11.88 50.01
C ASN A 449 -7.75 -13.06 49.39
N ASP A 450 -7.28 -13.49 48.23
CA ASP A 450 -7.82 -14.67 47.55
C ASP A 450 -6.80 -15.82 47.52
N PRO A 451 -7.25 -17.08 47.49
CA PRO A 451 -6.35 -18.24 47.54
C PRO A 451 -5.36 -18.32 46.38
N ALA A 452 -5.69 -17.78 45.20
CA ALA A 452 -4.79 -17.81 44.05
C ALA A 452 -3.61 -16.85 44.26
N THR A 453 -3.90 -15.64 44.75
CA THR A 453 -2.90 -14.63 45.07
C THR A 453 -1.99 -15.09 46.20
N GLU A 454 -2.53 -15.68 47.27
CA GLU A 454 -1.71 -16.21 48.38
C GLU A 454 -0.80 -17.35 47.93
N GLN A 455 -1.32 -18.27 47.12
CA GLN A 455 -0.54 -19.38 46.60
C GLN A 455 0.56 -18.88 45.65
N ALA A 456 0.25 -17.96 44.73
CA ALA A 456 1.24 -17.40 43.80
C ALA A 456 2.31 -16.57 44.51
N LEU A 457 1.96 -15.88 45.61
CA LEU A 457 2.94 -15.19 46.46
C LEU A 457 3.87 -16.15 47.19
N ALA A 458 3.34 -17.29 47.66
CA ALA A 458 4.09 -18.25 48.46
C ALA A 458 4.95 -19.20 47.60
N SER A 459 4.41 -19.70 46.48
CA SER A 459 5.13 -20.58 45.57
C SER A 459 6.02 -19.82 44.60
N GLY A 460 5.67 -18.56 44.31
CA GLY A 460 6.24 -17.84 43.19
C GLY A 460 5.88 -18.49 41.86
N GLU A 461 4.80 -19.25 41.72
CA GLU A 461 4.41 -19.81 40.41
C GLU A 461 3.11 -19.18 39.92
N THR A 462 2.90 -19.22 38.61
CA THR A 462 1.62 -18.84 38.01
C THR A 462 0.54 -19.79 38.48
N VAL A 463 -0.51 -19.27 39.12
CA VAL A 463 -1.63 -20.06 39.65
C VAL A 463 -2.86 -19.82 38.78
N VAL A 464 -3.39 -20.89 38.22
CA VAL A 464 -4.64 -20.88 37.44
C VAL A 464 -5.72 -21.61 38.23
N LEU A 465 -6.70 -20.88 38.77
CA LEU A 465 -7.87 -21.49 39.39
C LEU A 465 -8.95 -21.73 38.34
N ALA A 466 -9.00 -22.97 37.84
CA ALA A 466 -9.90 -23.42 36.78
C ALA A 466 -11.25 -23.99 37.29
N GLN A 467 -11.46 -24.13 38.61
CA GLN A 467 -12.71 -24.69 39.15
C GLN A 467 -13.53 -23.67 39.94
N PRO A 468 -14.84 -23.55 39.68
CA PRO A 468 -15.72 -22.66 40.41
C PRO A 468 -16.00 -23.25 41.80
N SER A 469 -15.20 -22.88 42.80
CA SER A 469 -15.53 -23.12 44.21
C SER A 469 -16.67 -22.18 44.61
N ARG A 470 -17.92 -22.50 44.22
CA ARG A 470 -19.24 -21.86 44.49
C ARG A 470 -19.41 -20.33 44.49
N ASN A 471 -18.37 -19.50 44.66
CA ASN A 471 -18.41 -18.04 44.80
C ASN A 471 -17.20 -17.29 44.20
N ILE A 472 -16.18 -17.96 43.63
CA ILE A 472 -14.99 -17.29 43.06
C ILE A 472 -14.94 -17.54 41.54
N PRO A 473 -15.03 -16.50 40.69
CA PRO A 473 -14.84 -16.61 39.24
C PRO A 473 -13.46 -17.16 38.85
N PRO A 474 -13.31 -17.77 37.65
CA PRO A 474 -12.03 -18.25 37.16
C PRO A 474 -10.96 -17.16 37.23
N THR A 475 -9.82 -17.48 37.86
CA THR A 475 -8.82 -16.49 38.25
C THR A 475 -7.44 -16.95 37.83
N LEU A 476 -6.65 -16.01 37.32
CA LEU A 476 -5.25 -16.17 36.95
C LEU A 476 -4.43 -15.23 37.84
N ALA A 477 -3.56 -15.79 38.66
CA ALA A 477 -2.64 -15.04 39.51
C ALA A 477 -1.21 -15.29 39.03
N ILE A 478 -0.54 -14.24 38.56
CA ILE A 478 0.81 -14.32 38.01
C ILE A 478 1.75 -13.49 38.88
N PRO A 479 2.83 -14.10 39.42
CA PRO A 479 3.83 -13.37 40.18
C PRO A 479 4.61 -12.43 39.26
N VAL A 480 4.76 -11.18 39.71
CA VAL A 480 5.74 -10.24 39.17
C VAL A 480 7.04 -10.52 39.91
N LYS A 481 8.01 -11.11 39.21
CA LYS A 481 9.27 -11.54 39.81
C LYS A 481 10.44 -10.69 39.38
N PHE A 482 11.36 -10.52 40.31
CA PHE A 482 12.71 -10.09 40.02
C PHE A 482 13.69 -11.14 40.55
N ARG A 483 14.44 -11.80 39.66
CA ARG A 483 15.25 -12.99 39.99
C ARG A 483 14.39 -14.02 40.74
N ASP A 484 14.79 -14.41 41.95
CA ASP A 484 14.07 -15.39 42.78
C ASP A 484 13.05 -14.75 43.74
N GLN A 485 12.77 -13.45 43.62
CA GLN A 485 11.95 -12.70 44.58
C GLN A 485 10.66 -12.16 43.93
N VAL A 486 9.51 -12.50 44.52
CA VAL A 486 8.20 -12.03 44.08
C VAL A 486 7.95 -10.61 44.61
N ILE A 487 7.93 -9.61 43.74
CA ILE A 487 7.74 -8.19 44.13
C ILE A 487 6.28 -7.73 44.04
N GLY A 488 5.42 -8.50 43.36
CA GLY A 488 4.00 -8.19 43.21
C GLY A 488 3.22 -9.34 42.57
N ILE A 489 1.92 -9.14 42.38
CA ILE A 489 1.03 -10.11 41.72
C ILE A 489 0.15 -9.36 40.72
N ILE A 490 0.02 -9.93 39.52
CA ILE A 490 -1.03 -9.58 38.58
C ILE A 490 -2.16 -10.58 38.77
N HIS A 491 -3.31 -10.08 39.22
CA HIS A 491 -4.51 -10.89 39.43
C HIS A 491 -5.54 -10.55 38.34
N VAL A 492 -5.91 -11.55 37.54
CA VAL A 492 -6.87 -11.42 36.45
C VAL A 492 -8.08 -12.32 36.72
N GLN A 493 -9.26 -11.72 36.78
CA GLN A 493 -10.50 -12.43 37.03
C GLN A 493 -11.38 -12.44 35.77
N ALA A 494 -11.90 -13.61 35.41
CA ALA A 494 -12.79 -13.76 34.27
C ALA A 494 -14.20 -13.17 34.57
N THR A 495 -14.77 -12.48 33.58
CA THR A 495 -16.15 -11.95 33.64
C THR A 495 -17.20 -13.07 33.61
N GLU A 496 -16.91 -14.15 32.88
CA GLU A 496 -17.80 -15.31 32.76
C GLU A 496 -17.45 -16.41 33.77
N LYS A 497 -18.47 -16.91 34.47
CA LYS A 497 -18.29 -17.92 35.54
C LYS A 497 -17.74 -19.28 35.05
N ASN A 498 -17.81 -19.55 33.75
CA ASN A 498 -17.41 -20.83 33.14
C ASN A 498 -16.19 -20.71 32.21
N ARG A 499 -15.53 -19.54 32.14
CA ARG A 499 -14.35 -19.35 31.28
C ARG A 499 -13.19 -20.25 31.74
N ARG A 500 -12.46 -20.80 30.77
CA ARG A 500 -11.17 -21.46 31.00
C ARG A 500 -10.07 -20.61 30.36
N TRP A 501 -8.98 -20.41 31.08
CA TRP A 501 -7.77 -19.76 30.56
C TRP A 501 -7.02 -20.72 29.65
N THR A 502 -6.67 -20.28 28.45
CA THR A 502 -5.84 -21.07 27.53
C THR A 502 -4.35 -20.91 27.86
N GLU A 503 -3.52 -21.84 27.41
CA GLU A 503 -2.07 -21.74 27.58
C GLU A 503 -1.49 -20.48 26.91
N ASP A 504 -2.00 -20.10 25.74
CA ASP A 504 -1.61 -18.88 25.03
C ASP A 504 -1.97 -17.61 25.83
N GLU A 505 -3.14 -17.57 26.46
CA GLU A 505 -3.56 -16.44 27.32
C GLU A 505 -2.68 -16.35 28.56
N VAL A 506 -2.36 -17.48 29.19
CA VAL A 506 -1.46 -17.52 30.35
C VAL A 506 -0.07 -17.03 29.95
N ALA A 507 0.48 -17.52 28.83
CA ALA A 507 1.78 -17.10 28.31
C ALA A 507 1.81 -15.60 27.96
N MET A 508 0.71 -15.08 27.41
CA MET A 508 0.58 -13.65 27.10
C MET A 508 0.62 -12.79 28.37
N VAL A 509 -0.16 -13.12 29.40
CA VAL A 509 -0.17 -12.36 30.66
C VAL A 509 1.16 -12.51 31.41
N GLN A 510 1.82 -13.68 31.31
CA GLN A 510 3.13 -13.90 31.90
C GLN A 510 4.21 -13.04 31.22
N SER A 511 4.19 -12.93 29.89
CA SER A 511 5.07 -12.00 29.15
C SER A 511 4.84 -10.54 29.53
N ILE A 512 3.59 -10.15 29.81
CA ILE A 512 3.25 -8.81 30.34
C ILE A 512 3.82 -8.63 31.75
N SER A 513 3.72 -9.65 32.62
CA SER A 513 4.31 -9.64 33.96
C SER A 513 5.82 -9.43 33.91
N ASP A 514 6.52 -10.15 33.04
CA ASP A 514 7.98 -10.05 32.89
C ASP A 514 8.41 -8.66 32.42
N ARG A 515 7.69 -8.08 31.46
CA ARG A 515 7.92 -6.71 31.00
C ARG A 515 7.61 -5.67 32.08
N ALA A 516 6.54 -5.88 32.85
CA ALA A 516 6.18 -5.00 33.96
C ALA A 516 7.22 -5.06 35.09
N ALA A 517 7.74 -6.25 35.41
CA ALA A 517 8.80 -6.43 36.39
C ALA A 517 10.06 -5.61 36.01
N LEU A 518 10.48 -5.71 34.75
CA LEU A 518 11.63 -4.96 34.23
C LEU A 518 11.39 -3.44 34.27
N ALA A 519 10.19 -2.97 33.89
CA ALA A 519 9.86 -1.56 33.89
C ALA A 519 9.76 -0.97 35.30
N LEU A 520 9.17 -1.71 36.24
CA LEU A 520 9.09 -1.31 37.65
C LEU A 520 10.47 -1.24 38.30
N GLU A 521 11.39 -2.14 37.93
CA GLU A 521 12.77 -2.08 38.42
C GLU A 521 13.50 -0.84 37.88
N ASN A 522 13.34 -0.54 36.59
CA ASN A 522 13.92 0.68 36.01
C ASN A 522 13.39 1.95 36.69
N ALA A 523 12.08 1.99 36.98
CA ALA A 523 11.46 3.11 37.68
C ALA A 523 11.98 3.23 39.12
N ARG A 524 12.10 2.11 39.85
CA ARG A 524 12.63 2.06 41.22
C ARG A 524 14.10 2.50 41.27
N LEU A 525 14.94 1.96 40.40
CA LEU A 525 16.36 2.33 40.30
C LEU A 525 16.53 3.82 40.00
N PHE A 526 15.65 4.36 39.15
CA PHE A 526 15.63 5.80 38.87
C PHE A 526 15.24 6.62 40.10
N GLU A 527 14.18 6.23 40.80
CA GLU A 527 13.73 6.91 42.02
C GLU A 527 14.80 6.88 43.14
N GLU A 528 15.47 5.74 43.32
CA GLU A 528 16.58 5.60 44.27
C GLU A 528 17.78 6.49 43.89
N THR A 529 18.08 6.58 42.59
CA THR A 529 19.12 7.46 42.07
C THR A 529 18.78 8.94 42.33
N VAL A 530 17.53 9.34 42.08
CA VAL A 530 17.05 10.70 42.35
C VAL A 530 17.14 11.02 43.84
N ARG A 531 16.66 10.11 44.71
CA ARG A 531 16.72 10.31 46.17
C ARG A 531 18.16 10.45 46.67
N ARG A 532 19.09 9.67 46.12
CA ARG A 532 20.51 9.73 46.50
C ARG A 532 21.16 11.03 46.04
N ALA A 533 20.82 11.51 44.84
CA ALA A 533 21.28 12.80 44.34
C ALA A 533 20.77 13.97 45.21
N ASP A 534 19.50 13.96 45.61
CA ASP A 534 18.94 14.97 46.53
C ASP A 534 19.66 14.98 47.89
N GLN A 535 20.00 13.79 48.42
CA GLN A 535 20.76 13.67 49.66
C GLN A 535 22.17 14.23 49.52
N GLU A 536 22.87 13.91 48.43
CA GLU A 536 24.21 14.41 48.16
C GLU A 536 24.23 15.93 47.94
N GLU A 537 23.24 16.48 47.22
CA GLU A 537 23.08 17.93 47.05
C GLU A 537 22.88 18.63 48.40
N THR A 538 22.01 18.06 49.25
CA THR A 538 21.75 18.60 50.60
C THR A 538 23.02 18.59 51.44
N ILE A 539 23.78 17.49 51.45
CA ILE A 539 25.05 17.38 52.19
C ILE A 539 26.08 18.37 51.65
N ALA A 540 26.21 18.51 50.33
CA ALA A 540 27.15 19.43 49.70
C ALA A 540 26.81 20.90 50.03
N LYS A 541 25.52 21.26 50.02
CA LYS A 541 25.02 22.59 50.39
C LYS A 541 25.34 22.93 51.85
N VAL A 542 25.06 22.02 52.77
CA VAL A 542 25.40 22.17 54.20
C VAL A 542 26.90 22.31 54.40
N THR A 543 27.70 21.45 53.75
CA THR A 543 29.18 21.50 53.83
C THR A 543 29.74 22.82 53.28
N THR A 544 29.16 23.33 52.20
CA THR A 544 29.56 24.62 51.60
C THR A 544 29.23 25.80 52.52
N GLN A 545 28.07 25.80 53.16
CA GLN A 545 27.69 26.84 54.12
C GLN A 545 28.56 26.82 55.38
N ILE A 546 28.89 25.62 55.88
CA ILE A 546 29.82 25.44 57.00
C ILE A 546 31.22 25.94 56.61
N GLY A 547 31.69 25.62 55.40
CA GLY A 547 33.01 26.02 54.89
C GLY A 547 33.16 27.48 54.48
N ALA A 548 32.05 28.20 54.27
CA ALA A 548 32.05 29.63 53.90
C ALA A 548 32.25 30.57 55.11
N SER A 549 32.09 30.08 56.34
CA SER A 549 32.36 30.83 57.55
C SER A 549 33.78 30.59 58.04
N THR A 550 34.51 31.65 58.39
CA THR A 550 35.85 31.56 59.02
C THR A 550 35.81 31.76 60.52
N ASP A 551 34.64 32.09 61.09
CA ASP A 551 34.45 32.24 62.54
C ASP A 551 34.10 30.88 63.16
N PHE A 552 35.04 30.35 63.92
CA PHE A 552 34.94 29.07 64.63
C PHE A 552 33.63 28.91 65.41
N LYS A 553 33.14 29.97 66.06
CA LYS A 553 31.88 29.90 66.84
C LYS A 553 30.66 29.78 65.92
N HIS A 554 30.65 30.51 64.80
CA HIS A 554 29.60 30.42 63.79
C HIS A 554 29.58 29.06 63.11
N ILE A 555 30.74 28.49 62.76
CA ILE A 555 30.86 27.17 62.15
C ILE A 555 30.16 26.11 63.02
N LEU A 556 30.45 26.09 64.33
CA LEU A 556 29.85 25.14 65.26
C LEU A 556 28.33 25.32 65.41
N GLN A 557 27.86 26.57 65.44
CA GLN A 557 26.43 26.89 65.54
C GLN A 557 25.66 26.48 64.28
N THR A 558 26.16 26.83 63.10
CA THR A 558 25.56 26.42 61.81
C THR A 558 25.58 24.91 61.67
N THR A 559 26.69 24.25 62.01
CA THR A 559 26.81 22.78 61.92
C THR A 559 25.74 22.08 62.75
N ILE A 560 25.54 22.49 64.00
CA ILE A 560 24.59 21.80 64.88
C ILE A 560 23.12 22.08 64.52
N GLN A 561 22.84 23.28 64.01
CA GLN A 561 21.51 23.68 63.53
C GLN A 561 21.12 22.92 62.26
N GLU A 562 22.02 22.84 61.29
CA GLU A 562 21.80 22.10 60.03
C GLU A 562 21.69 20.59 60.30
N LEU A 563 22.54 20.02 61.17
CA LEU A 563 22.43 18.62 61.58
C LEU A 563 21.08 18.32 62.25
N GLY A 564 20.58 19.24 63.07
CA GLY A 564 19.27 19.11 63.71
C GLY A 564 18.12 19.12 62.70
N GLN A 565 18.16 20.02 61.73
CA GLN A 565 17.11 20.14 60.70
C GLN A 565 17.14 18.98 59.69
N VAL A 566 18.32 18.60 59.21
CA VAL A 566 18.47 17.54 58.18
C VAL A 566 18.13 16.16 58.73
N LEU A 567 18.54 15.86 59.97
CA LEU A 567 18.35 14.53 60.56
C LEU A 567 17.05 14.39 61.37
N GLY A 568 16.32 15.49 61.59
CA GLY A 568 15.08 15.49 62.37
C GLY A 568 15.26 14.99 63.82
N VAL A 569 16.46 15.16 64.38
CA VAL A 569 16.81 14.62 65.70
C VAL A 569 16.34 15.54 66.83
N SER A 570 15.89 14.94 67.93
CA SER A 570 15.32 15.68 69.07
C SER A 570 16.35 16.47 69.88
N ARG A 571 17.64 16.12 69.78
CA ARG A 571 18.75 16.84 70.44
C ARG A 571 20.06 16.55 69.71
N SER A 572 20.88 17.58 69.53
CA SER A 572 22.25 17.48 69.03
C SER A 572 23.14 18.49 69.79
N PHE A 573 24.40 18.12 70.09
CA PHE A 573 25.39 19.04 70.68
C PHE A 573 26.79 18.72 70.18
N ILE A 574 27.68 19.73 70.13
CA ILE A 574 29.10 19.58 69.81
C ILE A 574 29.91 19.90 71.07
N GLN A 575 30.81 18.99 71.47
CA GLN A 575 31.70 19.18 72.61
C GLN A 575 33.15 19.31 72.12
N MET A 576 33.86 20.35 72.59
CA MET A 576 35.26 20.60 72.28
C MET A 576 36.13 20.30 73.53
N GLY A 577 37.30 19.68 73.34
CA GLY A 577 38.26 19.43 74.42
C GLY A 577 39.70 19.25 73.90
N PRO A 578 40.74 19.40 74.75
CA PRO A 578 42.12 19.15 74.35
C PRO A 578 42.40 17.64 74.21
N LEU A 579 43.11 17.24 73.14
CA LEU A 579 43.65 15.90 72.97
C LEU A 579 45.02 15.85 73.65
N ASN A 580 45.10 15.28 74.86
CA ASN A 580 46.38 14.82 75.43
C ASN A 580 46.16 13.45 76.08
N ASN A 581 46.93 12.47 75.62
CA ASN A 581 47.26 11.26 76.37
C ASN A 581 48.43 11.60 77.33
N ASP A 582 48.48 10.84 78.42
CA ASP A 582 49.47 10.77 79.50
C ASP A 582 49.31 11.77 80.66
N GLU A 583 48.78 11.29 81.79
CA GLU A 583 49.60 10.90 82.94
C GLU A 583 48.75 10.11 83.98
N ASN A 584 49.36 9.08 84.56
CA ASN A 584 48.89 8.39 85.76
C ASN A 584 48.55 9.40 86.88
N GLN A 585 47.36 9.29 87.47
CA GLN A 585 47.11 9.13 88.91
C GLN A 585 45.62 8.99 89.22
#